data_AF-A0AAU2CTT2-F1
#
_entry.id   AF-A0AAU2CTT2-F1
#
_cell.length_a   1.000
_cell.length_b   1.000
_cell.length_c   1.000
_cell.angle_alpha   90.00
_cell.angle_beta   90.00
_cell.angle_gamma   90.00
#
_symmetry.space_group_name_H-M   'P 1'
#
loop_
_entity.id
_entity.type
_entity.pdbx_description
1 polymer ?
#
loop_
_entity_poly.entity_id
_entity_poly.type
_entity_poly.pdbx_seq_one_letter_code
_entity_poly.pdbx_strand_id
1 'polypeptide(L)'
;MGSPISAAHTAQILRYLARTHPEALDGLDPHPPALALTASQVSALGVDGNLRMGGAPQQQAEFWGAVRRTVGQVAEAAVVAEQTGRGGRDLLKSVVDDMCPTPPYREFPWPKRWPVPVPPNPIGPEFVTPAVQVVTGLMFQAYADRIADKSLSGAFGEAADKLLAASLRNA
;
A
#
# COMPACT_ATOMS: atom_id res chain seq x y z
N MET A 1 -26.02 -8.99 4.14
CA MET A 1 -25.41 -7.69 4.51
C MET A 1 -24.55 -7.26 3.33
N GLY A 2 -24.87 -6.12 2.72
CA GLY A 2 -24.37 -5.70 1.39
C GLY A 2 -22.87 -5.39 1.36
N SER A 3 -22.29 -5.66 0.19
CA SER A 3 -20.88 -5.89 -0.11
C SER A 3 -19.86 -4.93 0.52
N PRO A 4 -18.71 -5.43 1.04
CA PRO A 4 -17.55 -4.58 1.22
C PRO A 4 -17.11 -4.11 -0.18
N ILE A 5 -16.68 -2.86 -0.28
CA ILE A 5 -16.15 -2.28 -1.51
C ILE A 5 -15.02 -3.21 -2.01
N SER A 6 -15.28 -3.98 -3.08
CA SER A 6 -14.29 -4.90 -3.64
C SER A 6 -13.14 -4.13 -4.27
N ALA A 7 -11.92 -4.67 -4.17
CA ALA A 7 -10.73 -4.15 -4.81
C ALA A 7 -10.92 -3.93 -6.31
N ALA A 8 -11.68 -4.80 -6.97
CA ALA A 8 -12.05 -4.65 -8.37
C ALA A 8 -12.80 -3.33 -8.62
N HIS A 9 -13.81 -3.01 -7.80
CA HIS A 9 -14.58 -1.78 -7.94
C HIS A 9 -13.74 -0.54 -7.62
N THR A 10 -12.95 -0.56 -6.54
CA THR A 10 -12.04 0.54 -6.19
C THR A 10 -11.04 0.80 -7.31
N ALA A 11 -10.38 -0.24 -7.80
CA ALA A 11 -9.41 -0.13 -8.89
C ALA A 11 -10.07 0.38 -10.17
N GLN A 12 -11.29 -0.05 -10.48
CA GLN A 12 -12.04 0.42 -11.64
C GLN A 12 -12.38 1.91 -11.54
N ILE A 13 -12.85 2.38 -10.37
CA ILE A 13 -13.13 3.80 -10.12
C ILE A 13 -11.85 4.63 -10.25
N LEU A 14 -10.76 4.20 -9.62
CA LEU A 14 -9.48 4.92 -9.69
C LEU A 14 -8.94 4.97 -11.13
N ARG A 15 -9.04 3.89 -11.89
CA ARG A 15 -8.64 3.86 -13.31
C ARG A 15 -9.52 4.77 -14.17
N TYR A 16 -10.82 4.83 -13.88
CA TYR A 16 -11.73 5.74 -14.56
C TYR A 16 -11.34 7.20 -14.29
N LEU A 17 -11.23 7.57 -13.02
CA LEU A 17 -10.82 8.93 -12.60
C LEU A 17 -9.45 9.31 -13.17
N ALA A 18 -8.45 8.44 -13.06
CA ALA A 18 -7.10 8.71 -13.60
C ALA A 18 -7.08 8.92 -15.12
N ARG A 19 -8.06 8.38 -15.86
CA ARG A 19 -8.16 8.54 -17.31
C ARG A 19 -8.96 9.77 -17.71
N THR A 20 -10.04 10.07 -17.00
CA THR A 20 -11.00 11.13 -17.39
C THR A 20 -10.70 12.46 -16.72
N HIS A 21 -10.27 12.42 -15.46
CA HIS A 21 -10.08 13.57 -14.59
C HIS A 21 -8.86 13.34 -13.68
N PRO A 22 -7.63 13.26 -14.22
CA PRO A 22 -6.43 13.13 -13.40
C PRO A 22 -6.31 14.24 -12.35
N GLU A 23 -6.77 15.45 -12.66
CA GLU A 23 -6.83 16.60 -11.74
C GLU A 23 -7.71 16.35 -10.51
N ALA A 24 -8.71 15.46 -10.61
CA ALA A 24 -9.55 15.12 -9.46
C ALA A 24 -8.76 14.33 -8.40
N LEU A 25 -7.66 13.68 -8.77
CA LEU A 25 -6.76 13.02 -7.82
C LEU A 25 -5.91 14.02 -7.04
N ASP A 26 -5.59 15.17 -7.65
CA ASP A 26 -4.86 16.26 -6.98
C ASP A 26 -5.75 17.01 -5.97
N GLY A 27 -7.06 17.09 -6.24
CA GLY A 27 -8.05 17.69 -5.34
C GLY A 27 -8.41 16.84 -4.12
N LEU A 28 -8.01 15.57 -4.08
CA LEU A 28 -8.03 14.73 -2.89
C LEU A 28 -6.82 15.09 -2.01
N ASP A 29 -6.74 16.34 -1.56
CA ASP A 29 -5.66 16.80 -0.69
C ASP A 29 -5.69 15.97 0.60
N PRO A 30 -4.67 15.13 0.86
CA PRO A 30 -4.66 14.24 2.01
C PRO A 30 -4.27 14.97 3.30
N HIS A 31 -3.87 16.24 3.20
CA HIS A 31 -3.57 17.04 4.37
C HIS A 31 -4.89 17.49 5.00
N PRO A 32 -5.18 17.18 6.28
CA PRO A 32 -6.24 17.90 6.98
C PRO A 32 -5.94 19.40 6.83
N PRO A 33 -6.95 20.28 6.68
CA PRO A 33 -6.69 21.70 6.72
C PRO A 33 -5.84 21.92 7.96
N ALA A 34 -4.67 22.53 7.79
CA ALA A 34 -3.86 22.96 8.91
C ALA A 34 -4.74 23.95 9.67
N LEU A 35 -5.56 23.44 10.60
CA LEU A 35 -6.21 24.24 11.62
C LEU A 35 -5.07 25.08 12.14
N ALA A 36 -5.21 26.39 12.00
CA ALA A 36 -4.23 27.37 12.36
C ALA A 36 -3.92 27.22 13.85
N LEU A 37 -3.06 26.24 14.17
CA LEU A 37 -2.40 26.10 15.44
C LEU A 37 -1.48 27.31 15.45
N THR A 38 -1.97 28.37 16.07
CA THR A 38 -1.19 29.56 16.36
C THR A 38 0.15 29.09 16.93
N ALA A 39 1.26 29.66 16.46
CA ALA A 39 2.63 29.23 16.79
C ALA A 39 2.88 28.98 18.30
N SER A 40 2.09 29.63 19.16
CA SER A 40 2.06 29.45 20.62
C SER A 40 1.60 28.06 21.11
N GLN A 41 0.84 27.28 20.33
CA GLN A 41 0.43 25.91 20.70
C GLN A 41 1.47 24.85 20.31
N VAL A 42 2.29 25.11 19.29
CA VAL A 42 3.35 24.20 18.83
C VAL A 42 4.51 24.16 19.83
N SER A 43 4.85 25.29 20.45
CA SER A 43 5.89 25.34 21.49
C SER A 43 5.51 24.59 22.78
N ALA A 44 4.21 24.41 23.07
CA ALA A 44 3.77 23.66 24.25
C ALA A 44 3.91 22.13 24.10
N LEU A 45 4.06 21.63 22.87
CA LEU A 45 4.24 20.21 22.56
C LEU A 45 5.71 19.77 22.53
N GLY A 46 6.67 20.65 22.88
CA GLY A 46 8.09 20.30 22.89
C GLY A 46 8.64 19.94 21.51
N VAL A 47 7.98 20.41 20.44
CA VAL A 47 8.49 20.26 19.07
C VAL A 47 9.54 21.35 18.86
N ASP A 48 10.78 21.02 19.22
CA ASP A 48 11.94 21.84 18.87
C ASP A 48 11.91 22.10 17.37
N GLY A 49 11.82 23.40 17.04
CA GLY A 49 11.65 23.95 15.71
C GLY A 49 12.87 23.73 14.82
N ASN A 50 13.07 22.48 14.42
CA ASN A 50 14.01 22.09 13.38
C ASN A 50 13.30 21.13 12.41
N LEU A 51 12.14 21.55 11.91
CA LEU A 51 11.56 20.99 10.68
C LEU A 51 12.48 21.37 9.51
N ARG A 52 13.61 20.68 9.39
CA ARG A 52 14.23 20.44 8.10
C ARG A 52 13.22 19.65 7.27
N MET A 53 12.33 20.36 6.59
CA MET A 53 11.67 19.89 5.36
C MET A 53 12.77 19.60 4.32
N GLY A 54 13.51 18.50 4.50
CA GLY A 54 14.77 18.26 3.79
C GLY A 54 15.17 16.79 3.64
N GLY A 55 14.27 15.84 3.87
CA GLY A 55 14.41 14.47 3.39
C GLY A 55 13.88 14.40 1.96
N ALA A 56 14.78 14.41 0.98
CA ALA A 56 14.50 14.77 -0.42
C ALA A 56 13.37 13.97 -1.10
N PRO A 57 12.64 14.57 -2.07
CA PRO A 57 11.73 13.86 -3.00
C PRO A 57 12.30 12.56 -3.57
N GLN A 58 13.63 12.49 -3.68
CA GLN A 58 14.37 11.30 -4.09
C GLN A 58 14.18 10.11 -3.14
N GLN A 59 14.24 10.27 -1.82
CA GLN A 59 14.06 9.16 -0.87
C GLN A 59 12.63 8.60 -0.93
N GLN A 60 11.64 9.48 -1.10
CA GLN A 60 10.25 9.08 -1.27
C GLN A 60 10.06 8.32 -2.60
N ALA A 61 10.65 8.80 -3.69
CA ALA A 61 10.63 8.13 -4.98
C ALA A 61 11.34 6.76 -4.95
N GLU A 62 12.48 6.67 -4.25
CA GLU A 62 13.23 5.42 -4.06
C GLU A 62 12.43 4.40 -3.25
N PHE A 63 11.79 4.82 -2.16
CA PHE A 63 10.91 3.99 -1.35
C PHE A 63 9.75 3.42 -2.18
N TRP A 64 8.99 4.28 -2.86
CA TRP A 64 7.87 3.81 -3.69
C TRP A 64 8.32 2.99 -4.89
N GLY A 65 9.49 3.29 -5.45
CA GLY A 65 10.12 2.47 -6.48
C GLY A 65 10.47 1.07 -5.97
N ALA A 66 11.02 0.97 -4.76
CA ALA A 66 11.32 -0.31 -4.12
C ALA A 66 10.04 -1.10 -3.82
N VAL A 67 9.00 -0.44 -3.29
CA VAL A 67 7.70 -1.08 -3.05
C VAL A 67 7.13 -1.69 -4.33
N ARG A 68 7.04 -0.90 -5.41
CA ARG A 68 6.50 -1.37 -6.69
C ARG A 68 7.32 -2.53 -7.28
N ARG A 69 8.65 -2.46 -7.21
CA ARG A 69 9.53 -3.54 -7.68
C ARG A 69 9.28 -4.83 -6.92
N THR A 70 9.22 -4.77 -5.59
CA THR A 70 8.97 -5.96 -4.76
C THR A 70 7.59 -6.55 -5.02
N VAL A 71 6.54 -5.73 -5.13
CA VAL A 71 5.19 -6.21 -5.45
C VAL A 71 5.14 -6.91 -6.80
N GLY A 72 5.84 -6.36 -7.81
CA GLY A 72 6.02 -7.02 -9.11
C GLY A 72 6.74 -8.38 -8.99
N GLN A 73 7.85 -8.42 -8.24
CA GLN A 73 8.61 -9.66 -7.99
C GLN A 73 7.78 -10.72 -7.26
N VAL A 74 6.96 -10.33 -6.27
CA VAL A 74 6.04 -11.23 -5.58
C VAL A 74 5.03 -11.82 -6.57
N ALA A 75 4.43 -10.98 -7.41
CA ALA A 75 3.44 -11.43 -8.38
C ALA A 75 4.04 -12.39 -9.42
N GLU A 76 5.22 -12.06 -9.96
CA GLU A 76 5.97 -12.93 -10.87
C GLU A 76 6.34 -14.26 -10.19
N ALA A 77 6.83 -14.21 -8.95
CA ALA A 77 7.15 -15.42 -8.19
C ALA A 77 5.92 -16.30 -7.93
N ALA A 78 4.75 -15.70 -7.68
CA ALA A 78 3.49 -16.44 -7.52
C ALA A 78 3.07 -17.12 -8.83
N VAL A 79 3.18 -16.43 -9.96
CA VAL A 79 2.90 -17.01 -11.29
C VAL A 79 3.83 -18.18 -11.58
N VAL A 80 5.13 -18.01 -11.37
CA VAL A 80 6.12 -19.09 -11.58
C VAL A 80 5.87 -20.25 -10.61
N ALA A 81 5.55 -19.97 -9.34
CA ALA A 81 5.23 -21.01 -8.36
C ALA A 81 4.00 -21.81 -8.78
N GLU A 82 2.95 -21.16 -9.30
CA GLU A 82 1.76 -21.85 -9.79
C GLU A 82 2.08 -22.73 -11.02
N GLN A 83 2.81 -22.19 -11.99
CA GLN A 83 3.22 -22.92 -13.20
C GLN A 83 4.13 -24.12 -12.91
N THR A 84 4.87 -24.09 -11.80
CA THR A 84 5.78 -25.17 -11.40
C THR A 84 5.17 -26.10 -10.35
N GLY A 85 3.88 -25.95 -10.01
CA GLY A 85 3.19 -26.77 -9.01
C GLY A 85 3.68 -26.53 -7.57
N ARG A 86 4.33 -25.40 -7.29
CA ARG A 86 4.87 -25.02 -5.98
C ARG A 86 3.94 -24.15 -5.14
N GLY A 87 2.69 -23.94 -5.60
CA GLY A 87 1.63 -23.25 -4.86
C GLY A 87 1.78 -21.73 -4.85
N GLY A 88 1.44 -21.06 -5.95
CA GLY A 88 1.44 -19.59 -6.04
C GLY A 88 0.46 -18.96 -5.07
N ARG A 89 -0.67 -19.64 -4.81
CA ARG A 89 -1.67 -19.21 -3.81
C ARG A 89 -1.08 -19.13 -2.40
N ASP A 90 -0.31 -20.12 -1.99
CA ASP A 90 0.29 -20.17 -0.65
C ASP A 90 1.36 -19.08 -0.48
N LEU A 91 2.09 -18.78 -1.56
CA LEU A 91 3.02 -17.65 -1.59
C LEU A 91 2.29 -16.33 -1.37
N LEU A 92 1.22 -16.06 -2.13
CA LEU A 92 0.43 -14.84 -1.99
C LEU A 92 -0.18 -14.72 -0.59
N LYS A 93 -0.70 -15.82 -0.04
CA LYS A 93 -1.21 -15.86 1.33
C LYS A 93 -0.13 -15.46 2.34
N SER A 94 1.05 -16.07 2.28
CA SER A 94 2.17 -15.76 3.18
C SER A 94 2.58 -14.29 3.10
N VAL A 95 2.62 -13.71 1.89
CA VAL A 95 2.96 -12.30 1.69
C VAL A 95 1.90 -11.40 2.32
N VAL A 96 0.61 -11.66 2.06
CA VAL A 96 -0.48 -10.86 2.62
C VAL A 96 -0.50 -10.94 4.14
N ASP A 97 -0.26 -12.13 4.71
CA ASP A 97 -0.21 -12.33 6.17
C ASP A 97 0.96 -11.53 6.79
N ASP A 98 2.13 -11.46 6.14
CA ASP A 98 3.26 -10.64 6.58
C ASP A 98 2.97 -9.12 6.49
N MET A 99 2.21 -8.69 5.49
CA MET A 99 1.88 -7.27 5.26
C MET A 99 0.66 -6.79 6.04
N CYS A 100 -0.13 -7.70 6.62
CA CYS A 100 -1.36 -7.39 7.35
C CYS A 100 -1.34 -7.87 8.81
N PRO A 101 -0.28 -7.61 9.62
CA PRO A 101 -0.33 -7.94 11.03
C PRO A 101 -1.35 -7.06 11.75
N THR A 102 -1.77 -7.48 12.94
CA THR A 102 -2.66 -6.67 13.79
C THR A 102 -1.83 -5.58 14.49
N PRO A 103 -2.27 -4.31 14.48
CA PRO A 103 -1.62 -3.24 15.26
C PRO A 103 -1.49 -3.58 16.76
N PRO A 104 -0.56 -2.94 17.50
CA PRO A 104 0.36 -1.89 17.07
C PRO A 104 1.61 -2.41 16.31
N TYR A 105 2.08 -1.62 15.35
CA TYR A 105 3.29 -1.94 14.56
C TYR A 105 4.56 -1.49 15.30
N ARG A 106 5.43 -2.43 15.65
CA ARG A 106 6.79 -2.11 16.13
C ARG A 106 7.76 -1.87 14.98
N GLU A 107 7.51 -2.52 13.85
CA GLU A 107 8.32 -2.49 12.64
C GLU A 107 7.39 -2.39 11.42
N PHE A 108 7.93 -1.90 10.30
CA PHE A 108 7.19 -1.81 9.04
C PHE A 108 6.85 -3.23 8.53
N PRO A 109 5.56 -3.58 8.41
CA PRO A 109 5.13 -4.93 8.05
C PRO A 109 5.40 -5.19 6.56
N TRP A 110 6.36 -6.08 6.32
CA TRP A 110 6.89 -6.37 4.99
C TRP A 110 7.04 -7.88 4.76
N PRO A 111 6.90 -8.36 3.51
CA PRO A 111 7.13 -9.77 3.19
C PRO A 111 8.54 -10.21 3.57
N LYS A 112 8.66 -11.21 4.44
CA LYS A 112 9.94 -11.59 5.07
C LYS A 112 11.00 -12.10 4.09
N ARG A 113 10.58 -12.59 2.92
CA ARG A 113 11.48 -13.13 1.88
C ARG A 113 12.04 -12.06 0.94
N TRP A 114 11.62 -10.80 1.09
CA TRP A 114 12.04 -9.71 0.23
C TRP A 114 12.80 -8.63 1.02
N PRO A 115 13.72 -7.91 0.37
CA PRO A 115 14.43 -6.81 1.00
C PRO A 115 13.43 -5.73 1.44
N VAL A 116 13.52 -5.33 2.71
CA VAL A 116 12.66 -4.31 3.30
C VAL A 116 13.06 -2.94 2.76
N PRO A 117 12.14 -2.16 2.15
CA PRO A 117 12.43 -0.81 1.72
C PRO A 117 12.59 0.10 2.94
N VAL A 118 13.53 1.04 2.88
CA VAL A 118 13.75 2.02 3.95
C VAL A 118 12.67 3.10 3.86
N PRO A 119 11.76 3.24 4.84
CA PRO A 119 10.71 4.25 4.80
C PRO A 119 11.32 5.67 4.88
N PRO A 120 10.71 6.67 4.22
CA PRO A 120 11.18 8.04 4.27
C PRO A 120 11.03 8.63 5.68
N ASN A 121 12.12 9.14 6.25
CA ASN A 121 12.13 9.84 7.54
C ASN A 121 11.51 11.25 7.37
N PRO A 122 10.59 11.73 8.25
CA PRO A 122 10.15 11.18 9.53
C PRO A 122 8.80 10.42 9.52
N ILE A 123 8.42 9.79 8.41
CA ILE A 123 7.15 9.06 8.34
C ILE A 123 7.28 7.72 9.09
N GLY A 124 6.57 7.60 10.22
CA GLY A 124 6.51 6.37 11.01
C GLY A 124 5.82 5.19 10.29
N PRO A 125 6.10 3.94 10.70
CA PRO A 125 5.46 2.73 10.15
C PRO A 125 3.92 2.79 10.10
N GLU A 126 3.30 3.42 11.09
CA GLU A 126 1.86 3.60 11.22
C GLU A 126 1.23 4.40 10.07
N PHE A 127 1.95 5.35 9.49
CA PHE A 127 1.44 6.17 8.37
C PHE A 127 1.73 5.56 7.01
N VAL A 128 2.88 4.89 6.87
CA VAL A 128 3.30 4.31 5.58
C VAL A 128 2.65 2.95 5.31
N THR A 129 2.30 2.20 6.35
CA THR A 129 1.71 0.85 6.23
C THR A 129 0.39 0.84 5.47
N PRO A 130 -0.62 1.67 5.82
CA PRO A 130 -1.88 1.68 5.08
C PRO A 130 -1.68 2.05 3.61
N ALA A 131 -0.79 3.01 3.33
CA ALA A 131 -0.48 3.43 1.97
C ALA A 131 0.17 2.31 1.14
N VAL A 132 1.10 1.56 1.73
CA VAL A 132 1.73 0.39 1.10
C VAL A 132 0.72 -0.74 0.86
N GLN A 133 -0.17 -0.97 1.82
CA GLN A 133 -1.27 -1.95 1.68
C GLN A 133 -2.20 -1.56 0.52
N VAL A 134 -2.57 -0.28 0.39
CA VAL A 134 -3.36 0.21 -0.76
C VAL A 134 -2.64 -0.04 -2.09
N VAL A 135 -1.39 0.40 -2.21
CA VAL A 135 -0.63 0.27 -3.46
C VAL A 135 -0.48 -1.20 -3.86
N THR A 136 -0.14 -2.06 -2.90
CA THR A 136 -0.01 -3.50 -3.14
C THR A 136 -1.34 -4.12 -3.55
N GLY A 137 -2.44 -3.77 -2.87
CA GLY A 137 -3.78 -4.26 -3.18
C GLY A 137 -4.21 -3.90 -4.61
N LEU A 138 -4.00 -2.64 -5.01
CA LEU A 138 -4.32 -2.19 -6.38
C LEU A 138 -3.47 -2.89 -7.45
N MET A 139 -2.19 -3.14 -7.16
CA MET A 139 -1.31 -3.88 -8.07
C MET A 139 -1.75 -5.34 -8.20
N PHE A 140 -2.04 -6.02 -7.09
CA PHE A 140 -2.56 -7.39 -7.12
C PHE A 140 -3.89 -7.50 -7.85
N GLN A 141 -4.79 -6.53 -7.70
CA GLN A 141 -6.01 -6.48 -8.52
C GLN A 141 -5.68 -6.35 -10.02
N ALA A 142 -4.68 -5.56 -10.39
CA ALA A 142 -4.25 -5.46 -11.79
C ALA A 142 -3.70 -6.78 -12.35
N TYR A 143 -3.06 -7.61 -11.52
CA TYR A 143 -2.68 -8.97 -11.89
C TYR A 143 -3.90 -9.90 -12.00
N ALA A 144 -4.84 -9.81 -11.04
CA ALA A 144 -6.09 -10.59 -11.06
C ALA A 144 -6.86 -10.38 -12.38
N ASP A 145 -6.93 -9.13 -12.85
CA ASP A 145 -7.63 -8.77 -14.09
C ASP A 145 -6.95 -9.28 -15.38
N ARG A 146 -5.66 -9.65 -15.32
CA ARG A 146 -4.83 -9.97 -16.51
C ARG A 146 -4.43 -11.44 -16.61
N ILE A 147 -4.49 -12.20 -15.53
CA ILE A 147 -4.13 -13.62 -15.51
C ILE A 147 -5.28 -14.46 -16.05
N ALA A 148 -5.00 -15.32 -17.04
CA ALA A 148 -5.99 -16.21 -17.63
C ALA A 148 -6.36 -17.41 -16.72
N ASP A 149 -5.43 -17.84 -15.87
CA ASP A 149 -5.69 -18.87 -14.87
C ASP A 149 -6.68 -18.34 -13.82
N LYS A 150 -7.87 -18.94 -13.78
CA LYS A 150 -8.97 -18.49 -12.90
C LYS A 150 -8.66 -18.71 -11.41
N SER A 151 -7.92 -19.77 -11.07
CA SER A 151 -7.55 -20.05 -9.69
C SER A 151 -6.59 -18.99 -9.18
N LEU A 152 -5.52 -18.73 -9.94
CA LEU A 152 -4.51 -17.74 -9.58
C LEU A 152 -5.06 -16.32 -9.64
N SER A 153 -5.87 -15.99 -10.66
CA SER A 153 -6.62 -14.72 -10.73
C SER A 153 -7.47 -14.51 -9.47
N GLY A 154 -8.22 -15.53 -9.04
CA GLY A 154 -8.99 -15.49 -7.80
C GLY A 154 -8.13 -15.25 -6.56
N ALA A 155 -6.96 -15.90 -6.47
CA ALA A 155 -6.05 -15.70 -5.35
C ALA A 155 -5.48 -14.27 -5.29
N PHE A 156 -5.15 -13.68 -6.44
CA PHE A 156 -4.75 -12.27 -6.50
C PHE A 156 -5.90 -11.33 -6.11
N GLY A 157 -7.14 -11.61 -6.51
CA GLY A 157 -8.32 -10.85 -6.10
C GLY A 157 -8.56 -10.91 -4.60
N GLU A 158 -8.52 -12.11 -4.00
CA GLU A 158 -8.64 -12.30 -2.55
C GLU A 158 -7.52 -11.58 -1.78
N ALA A 159 -6.29 -11.63 -2.29
CA ALA A 159 -5.15 -10.92 -1.72
C ALA A 159 -5.35 -9.39 -1.78
N ALA A 160 -5.84 -8.88 -2.92
CA ALA A 160 -6.14 -7.47 -3.10
C ALA A 160 -7.23 -6.99 -2.13
N ASP A 161 -8.34 -7.72 -2.01
CA ASP A 161 -9.43 -7.41 -1.08
C ASP A 161 -8.93 -7.36 0.36
N LYS A 162 -8.09 -8.33 0.78
CA LYS A 162 -7.52 -8.35 2.13
C LYS A 162 -6.63 -7.14 2.42
N LEU A 163 -5.76 -6.77 1.48
CA LEU A 163 -4.86 -5.64 1.62
C LEU A 163 -5.61 -4.31 1.68
N LEU A 164 -6.61 -4.10 0.83
CA LEU A 164 -7.44 -2.89 0.89
C LEU A 164 -8.31 -2.84 2.14
N ALA A 165 -8.85 -3.99 2.59
CA ALA A 165 -9.57 -4.04 3.84
C ALA A 165 -8.64 -3.76 5.04
N ALA A 166 -7.39 -4.23 4.99
CA ALA A 166 -6.39 -3.94 6.01
C ALA A 166 -6.03 -2.46 6.04
N SER A 167 -5.79 -1.84 4.88
CA SER A 167 -5.45 -0.42 4.84
C SER A 167 -6.54 0.45 5.43
N LEU A 168 -7.81 0.16 5.17
CA LEU A 168 -8.93 0.91 5.76
C LEU A 168 -9.07 0.71 7.27
N ARG A 169 -8.69 -0.46 7.80
CA ARG A 169 -8.68 -0.70 9.25
C ARG A 169 -7.52 -0.03 9.97
N ASN A 170 -6.42 0.19 9.24
CA ASN A 170 -5.15 0.67 9.77
C ASN A 170 -4.91 2.16 9.50
N ALA A 171 -5.74 2.78 8.66
CA ALA A 171 -5.73 4.20 8.33
C ALA A 171 -6.31 5.07 9.45
#